data_AF-A0A1G9VX09-F1
#
_entry.id   AF-A0A1G9VX09-F1
#
_cell.length_a   1.000
_cell.length_b   1.000
_cell.length_c   1.000
_cell.angle_alpha   90.00
_cell.angle_beta   90.00
_cell.angle_gamma   90.00
#
_symmetry.space_group_name_H-M   'P 1'
#
loop_
_entity.id
_entity.type
_entity.pdbx_description
1 polymer ?
#
loop_
_entity_poly.entity_id
_entity_poly.type
_entity_poly.pdbx_seq_one_letter_code
_entity_poly.pdbx_strand_id
1 'polypeptide(L)'
;MHNLQIPHATTISALRARIRSWRADGLSVGFVPTMGALHQGHLALVQLAKAQCDRVVASIYVNPAQFAPGEDFEAYPRSVIEDSQKLTEARCDLVYLPTTEVIYPEGFATTISMTGPAAGLESAARPHFFNGVATVVAKLLNQVRPDVAVFGEKDYQQLLVIRQLARDLDLGVDIIAGETVRERDGLALSSRNAYLSADDRQRAGRLNQILKQCAAALADGQSIAQARQTAFEACLAGFDSVDYVEVRCATSLAELADGRLDTPARVLAAVRLGKTRLIDNCAATPS
;
A
#
# COMPACT_ATOMS: atom_id res chain seq x y z
N MET A 1 -10.07 29.16 0.75
CA MET A 1 -8.85 28.52 0.25
C MET A 1 -7.82 28.60 1.35
N HIS A 2 -7.51 27.48 2.01
CA HIS A 2 -6.48 27.45 3.05
C HIS A 2 -5.10 27.66 2.40
N ASN A 3 -4.26 28.50 2.99
CA ASN A 3 -2.95 28.85 2.46
C ASN A 3 -1.98 27.68 2.72
N LEU A 4 -2.00 26.66 1.86
CA LEU A 4 -1.05 25.55 1.93
C LEU A 4 0.37 26.08 1.66
N GLN A 5 1.31 25.73 2.54
CA GLN A 5 2.70 26.19 2.45
C GLN A 5 3.54 25.46 1.40
N ILE A 6 2.96 24.44 0.76
CA ILE A 6 3.57 23.63 -0.31
C ILE A 6 2.85 23.90 -1.64
N PRO A 7 3.57 23.94 -2.78
CA PRO A 7 2.92 23.97 -4.08
C PRO A 7 1.92 22.83 -4.21
N HIS A 8 0.72 23.13 -4.73
CA HIS A 8 -0.32 22.13 -4.93
C HIS A 8 -1.06 22.33 -6.24
N ALA A 9 -1.68 21.25 -6.72
CA ALA A 9 -2.55 21.24 -7.88
C ALA A 9 -3.84 20.48 -7.56
N THR A 10 -4.99 21.00 -7.97
CA THR A 10 -6.29 20.34 -7.82
C THR A 10 -6.86 19.85 -9.15
N THR A 11 -6.34 20.35 -10.28
CA THR A 11 -6.78 20.00 -11.63
C THR A 11 -5.68 19.30 -12.41
N ILE A 12 -6.06 18.47 -13.39
CA ILE A 12 -5.12 17.77 -14.28
C ILE A 12 -4.29 18.79 -15.08
N SER A 13 -4.89 19.91 -15.49
CA SER A 13 -4.18 20.95 -16.26
C SER A 13 -3.05 21.60 -15.43
N ALA A 14 -3.34 21.99 -14.19
CA ALA A 14 -2.35 22.58 -13.28
C ALA A 14 -1.23 21.59 -12.94
N LEU A 15 -1.59 20.33 -12.64
CA LEU A 15 -0.65 19.24 -12.39
C LEU A 15 0.30 19.06 -13.59
N ARG A 16 -0.25 18.90 -14.79
CA ARG A 16 0.55 18.67 -16.01
C ARG A 16 1.36 19.88 -16.42
N ALA A 17 0.89 21.10 -16.16
CA ALA A 17 1.67 22.31 -16.40
C ALA A 17 2.94 22.33 -15.55
N ARG A 18 2.84 21.99 -14.26
CA ARG A 18 4.00 21.89 -13.37
C ARG A 18 4.97 20.80 -13.82
N ILE A 19 4.47 19.60 -14.12
CA ILE A 19 5.32 18.47 -14.55
C ILE A 19 5.99 18.75 -15.90
N ARG A 20 5.28 19.36 -16.86
CA ARG A 20 5.90 19.78 -18.14
C ARG A 20 7.03 20.77 -17.93
N SER A 21 6.89 21.71 -16.99
CA SER A 21 7.97 22.64 -16.65
C SER A 21 9.20 21.89 -16.15
N TRP A 22 9.04 20.94 -15.22
CA TRP A 22 10.16 20.14 -14.72
C TRP A 22 10.81 19.29 -15.80
N ARG A 23 10.02 18.66 -16.67
CA ARG A 23 10.54 17.87 -17.78
C ARG A 23 11.25 18.73 -18.83
N ALA A 24 10.81 19.98 -19.05
CA ALA A 24 11.52 20.91 -19.93
C ALA A 24 12.92 21.28 -19.40
N ASP A 25 13.09 21.24 -18.07
CA ASP A 25 14.39 21.41 -17.40
C ASP A 25 15.20 20.10 -17.34
N GLY A 26 14.73 19.01 -17.96
CA GLY A 26 15.38 17.70 -17.95
C GLY A 26 15.25 16.93 -16.63
N LEU A 27 14.35 17.35 -15.74
CA LEU A 27 14.19 16.77 -14.40
C LEU A 27 13.27 15.54 -14.42
N SER A 28 13.67 14.52 -13.66
CA SER A 28 12.90 13.32 -13.39
C SER A 28 11.82 13.54 -12.30
N VAL A 29 10.74 12.78 -12.38
CA VAL A 29 9.55 12.90 -11.53
C VAL A 29 9.23 11.57 -10.85
N GLY A 30 9.33 11.55 -9.53
CA GLY A 30 8.85 10.48 -8.67
C GLY A 30 7.43 10.74 -8.18
N PHE A 31 6.66 9.68 -7.95
CA PHE A 31 5.27 9.79 -7.48
C PHE A 31 4.98 8.89 -6.27
N VAL A 32 4.30 9.45 -5.28
CA VAL A 32 3.84 8.73 -4.08
C VAL A 32 2.33 8.92 -3.93
N PRO A 33 1.49 7.98 -4.42
CA PRO A 33 0.06 8.06 -4.22
C PRO A 33 -0.33 7.70 -2.79
N THR A 34 -1.12 8.56 -2.15
CA THR A 34 -1.66 8.31 -0.81
C THR A 34 -3.14 8.65 -0.71
N MET A 35 -3.80 8.16 0.34
CA MET A 35 -5.14 8.58 0.74
C MET A 35 -5.14 9.70 1.79
N GLY A 36 -3.98 10.27 2.15
CA GLY A 36 -3.85 11.18 3.29
C GLY A 36 -3.79 10.46 4.64
N ALA A 37 -3.97 11.23 5.72
CA ALA A 37 -3.71 10.82 7.10
C ALA A 37 -2.28 10.27 7.25
N LEU A 38 -1.32 11.10 6.85
CA LEU A 38 0.06 10.72 6.66
C LEU A 38 0.75 10.40 7.99
N HIS A 39 1.66 9.45 7.92
CA HIS A 39 2.47 8.95 9.02
C HIS A 39 3.88 8.64 8.49
N GLN A 40 4.81 8.26 9.37
CA GLN A 40 6.21 8.07 8.99
C GLN A 40 6.43 7.06 7.85
N GLY A 41 5.58 6.03 7.76
CA GLY A 41 5.56 5.14 6.59
C GLY A 41 5.40 5.88 5.25
N HIS A 42 4.45 6.82 5.14
CA HIS A 42 4.25 7.61 3.94
C HIS A 42 5.44 8.55 3.66
N LEU A 43 6.00 9.17 4.70
CA LEU A 43 7.13 10.08 4.56
C LEU A 43 8.40 9.34 4.11
N ALA A 44 8.59 8.09 4.55
CA ALA A 44 9.65 7.23 4.05
C ALA A 44 9.52 6.94 2.55
N LEU A 45 8.29 6.75 2.03
CA LEU A 45 8.07 6.60 0.58
C LEU A 45 8.45 7.88 -0.18
N VAL A 46 8.14 9.06 0.37
CA VAL A 46 8.54 10.35 -0.22
C VAL A 46 10.07 10.48 -0.23
N GLN A 47 10.76 10.14 0.86
CA GLN A 47 12.23 10.14 0.88
C GLN A 47 12.82 9.16 -0.12
N LEU A 48 12.24 7.96 -0.25
CA LEU A 48 12.67 6.98 -1.24
C LEU A 48 12.48 7.52 -2.66
N ALA A 49 11.34 8.17 -2.96
CA ALA A 49 11.12 8.81 -4.25
C ALA A 49 12.13 9.95 -4.52
N LYS A 50 12.47 10.74 -3.49
CA LYS A 50 13.49 11.82 -3.60
C LYS A 50 14.89 11.29 -3.85
N ALA A 51 15.20 10.07 -3.40
CA ALA A 51 16.48 9.42 -3.68
C ALA A 51 16.59 8.92 -5.13
N GLN A 52 15.46 8.78 -5.84
CA GLN A 52 15.38 8.23 -7.19
C GLN A 52 15.07 9.28 -8.25
N CYS A 53 14.50 10.44 -7.86
CA CYS A 53 14.06 11.47 -8.79
C CYS A 53 14.31 12.90 -8.27
N ASP A 54 14.47 13.83 -9.19
CA ASP A 54 14.72 15.26 -8.89
C ASP A 54 13.51 15.91 -8.21
N ARG A 55 12.31 15.59 -8.70
CA ARG A 55 11.03 16.14 -8.23
C ARG A 55 10.12 15.04 -7.75
N VAL A 56 9.42 15.27 -6.64
CA VAL A 56 8.44 14.33 -6.11
C VAL A 56 7.06 14.96 -6.03
N VAL A 57 6.09 14.25 -6.59
CA VAL A 57 4.66 14.52 -6.42
C VAL A 57 4.09 13.53 -5.42
N ALA A 58 3.33 14.01 -4.44
CA ALA A 58 2.50 13.14 -3.61
C ALA A 58 1.03 13.45 -3.86
N SER A 59 0.18 12.44 -4.04
CA SER A 59 -1.27 12.67 -4.07
C SER A 59 -1.90 12.41 -2.71
N ILE A 60 -2.93 13.20 -2.38
CA ILE A 60 -3.83 12.92 -1.25
C ILE A 60 -5.24 12.79 -1.85
N TYR A 61 -5.72 11.56 -1.96
CA TYR A 61 -7.05 11.28 -2.51
C TYR A 61 -7.64 10.02 -1.86
N VAL A 62 -8.71 10.19 -1.09
CA VAL A 62 -9.48 9.06 -0.54
C VAL A 62 -10.39 8.53 -1.65
N ASN A 63 -9.96 7.45 -2.30
CA ASN A 63 -10.68 6.86 -3.42
C ASN A 63 -11.97 6.16 -2.96
N PRO A 64 -13.19 6.60 -3.32
CA PRO A 64 -14.42 5.90 -2.93
C PRO A 64 -14.55 4.51 -3.55
N ALA A 65 -14.00 4.28 -4.75
CA ALA A 65 -14.19 3.03 -5.49
C ALA A 65 -13.53 1.80 -4.84
N GLN A 66 -12.65 2.00 -3.85
CA GLN A 66 -12.00 0.92 -3.11
C GLN A 66 -12.60 0.71 -1.71
N PHE A 67 -13.75 1.33 -1.41
CA PHE A 67 -14.49 1.11 -0.17
C PHE A 67 -15.85 0.44 -0.46
N ALA A 68 -16.23 -0.53 0.35
CA ALA A 68 -17.55 -1.15 0.31
C ALA A 68 -18.59 -0.29 1.08
N PRO A 69 -19.90 -0.42 0.79
CA PRO A 69 -20.93 0.08 1.69
C PRO A 69 -20.72 -0.47 3.11
N GLY A 70 -20.64 0.43 4.10
CA GLY A 70 -20.39 0.07 5.50
C GLY A 70 -18.91 -0.06 5.90
N GLU A 71 -17.96 0.10 4.97
CA GLU A 71 -16.54 0.33 5.33
C GLU A 71 -16.32 1.77 5.84
N ASP A 72 -15.09 2.05 6.27
CA ASP A 72 -14.70 3.28 6.97
C ASP A 72 -14.55 4.52 6.07
N PHE A 73 -15.22 4.59 4.91
CA PHE A 73 -15.06 5.73 3.98
C PHE A 73 -15.44 7.08 4.60
N GLU A 74 -16.59 7.15 5.26
CA GLU A 74 -17.05 8.39 5.92
C GLU A 74 -16.15 8.75 7.11
N ALA A 75 -15.73 7.73 7.88
CA ALA A 75 -14.88 7.87 9.05
C ALA A 75 -13.38 8.04 8.72
N TYR A 76 -12.99 7.96 7.45
CA TYR A 76 -11.57 8.01 7.08
C TYR A 76 -11.00 9.40 7.41
N PRO A 77 -9.88 9.48 8.15
CA PRO A 77 -9.30 10.75 8.57
C PRO A 77 -8.87 11.60 7.35
N ARG A 78 -9.30 12.86 7.34
CA ARG A 78 -8.98 13.84 6.28
C ARG A 78 -8.41 15.09 6.91
N SER A 79 -7.10 15.29 6.79
CA SER A 79 -6.38 16.45 7.35
C SER A 79 -5.41 17.03 6.33
N VAL A 80 -5.93 17.65 5.28
CA VAL A 80 -5.11 18.16 4.15
C VAL A 80 -4.05 19.15 4.61
N ILE A 81 -4.33 19.97 5.63
CA ILE A 81 -3.38 20.96 6.16
C ILE A 81 -2.20 20.26 6.85
N GLU A 82 -2.48 19.34 7.77
CA GLU A 82 -1.45 18.59 8.50
C GLU A 82 -0.64 17.69 7.58
N ASP A 83 -1.30 17.01 6.64
CA ASP A 83 -0.64 16.17 5.64
C ASP A 83 0.28 17.00 4.74
N SER A 84 -0.16 18.19 4.34
CA SER A 84 0.67 19.11 3.54
C SER A 84 1.88 19.63 4.32
N GLN A 85 1.76 19.87 5.63
CA GLN A 85 2.89 20.23 6.50
C GLN A 85 3.91 19.09 6.56
N LYS A 86 3.47 17.86 6.85
CA LYS A 86 4.33 16.67 6.85
C LYS A 86 5.03 16.44 5.50
N LEU A 87 4.33 16.66 4.38
CA LEU A 87 4.90 16.58 3.04
C LEU A 87 5.95 17.68 2.78
N THR A 88 5.73 18.89 3.32
CA THR A 88 6.71 19.98 3.26
C THR A 88 7.98 19.60 4.00
N GLU A 89 7.86 19.08 5.22
CA GLU A 89 8.99 18.60 6.03
C GLU A 89 9.75 17.47 5.34
N ALA A 90 9.03 16.57 4.66
CA ALA A 90 9.60 15.50 3.84
C ALA A 90 10.15 15.98 2.48
N ARG A 91 10.16 17.30 2.21
CA ARG A 91 10.67 17.90 0.97
C ARG A 91 9.98 17.39 -0.31
N CYS A 92 8.68 17.10 -0.22
CA CYS A 92 7.85 16.89 -1.40
C CYS A 92 7.78 18.20 -2.22
N ASP A 93 7.85 18.09 -3.55
CA ASP A 93 7.90 19.27 -4.44
C ASP A 93 6.50 19.75 -4.87
N LEU A 94 5.50 18.86 -4.90
CA LEU A 94 4.12 19.19 -5.26
C LEU A 94 3.11 18.22 -4.62
N VAL A 95 2.04 18.77 -4.05
CA VAL A 95 0.88 17.97 -3.59
C VAL A 95 -0.22 17.98 -4.64
N TYR A 96 -0.63 16.80 -5.10
CA TYR A 96 -1.79 16.63 -5.97
C TYR A 96 -3.04 16.32 -5.13
N LEU A 97 -4.02 17.23 -5.20
CA LEU A 97 -5.26 17.22 -4.42
C LEU A 97 -6.48 17.14 -5.36
N PRO A 98 -6.63 16.07 -6.16
CA PRO A 98 -7.78 15.94 -7.04
C PRO A 98 -9.07 15.76 -6.25
N THR A 99 -10.15 16.34 -6.73
CA THR A 99 -11.50 16.01 -6.24
C THR A 99 -12.01 14.72 -6.89
N THR A 100 -13.09 14.16 -6.35
CA THR A 100 -13.73 12.97 -6.94
C THR A 100 -14.18 13.23 -8.36
N GLU A 101 -14.65 14.44 -8.70
CA GLU A 101 -15.08 14.79 -10.07
C GLU A 101 -13.90 14.88 -11.05
N VAL A 102 -12.69 15.17 -10.56
CA VAL A 102 -11.46 15.16 -11.37
C VAL A 102 -11.01 13.72 -11.66
N ILE A 103 -11.19 12.80 -10.71
CA ILE A 103 -10.87 11.39 -10.90
C ILE A 103 -11.99 10.66 -11.63
N TYR A 104 -13.24 10.89 -11.29
CA TYR A 104 -14.44 10.24 -11.80
C TYR A 104 -15.42 11.32 -12.28
N PRO A 105 -15.23 11.86 -13.50
CA PRO A 105 -16.16 12.84 -14.06
C PRO A 105 -17.55 12.22 -14.28
N GLU A 106 -18.55 13.07 -14.48
CA GLU A 106 -19.90 12.63 -14.82
C GLU A 106 -19.89 11.65 -16.01
N GLY A 107 -20.60 10.53 -15.87
CA GLY A 107 -20.63 9.47 -16.88
C GLY A 107 -19.40 8.55 -16.91
N PHE A 108 -18.53 8.57 -15.89
CA PHE A 108 -17.40 7.64 -15.81
C PHE A 108 -17.88 6.17 -15.83
N ALA A 109 -17.48 5.43 -16.87
CA ALA A 109 -17.97 4.08 -17.15
C ALA A 109 -16.85 3.03 -17.34
N THR A 110 -15.59 3.40 -17.05
CA THR A 110 -14.45 2.49 -17.23
C THR A 110 -14.13 1.76 -15.94
N THR A 111 -13.87 0.46 -16.03
CA THR A 111 -13.34 -0.36 -14.93
C THR A 111 -12.14 -1.17 -15.40
N ILE A 112 -11.18 -1.41 -14.51
CA ILE A 112 -10.07 -2.34 -14.73
C ILE A 112 -10.28 -3.52 -13.80
N SER A 113 -10.43 -4.72 -14.37
CA SER A 113 -10.54 -5.95 -13.60
C SER A 113 -9.23 -6.71 -13.62
N MET A 114 -8.76 -7.11 -12.44
CA MET A 114 -7.48 -7.79 -12.26
C MET A 114 -7.67 -9.26 -11.90
N THR A 115 -6.86 -10.13 -12.50
CA THR A 115 -6.67 -11.53 -12.10
C THR A 115 -5.27 -11.72 -11.50
N GLY A 116 -4.77 -12.95 -11.40
CA GLY A 116 -3.39 -13.24 -10.94
C GLY A 116 -3.16 -12.76 -9.51
N PRO A 117 -2.26 -11.78 -9.25
CA PRO A 117 -1.97 -11.31 -7.90
C PRO A 117 -3.18 -10.70 -7.16
N ALA A 118 -4.24 -10.33 -7.88
CA ALA A 118 -5.48 -9.86 -7.27
C ALA A 118 -6.38 -11.00 -6.74
N ALA A 119 -6.11 -12.27 -7.04
CA ALA A 119 -6.96 -13.38 -6.61
C ALA A 119 -6.71 -13.78 -5.14
N GLY A 120 -7.77 -14.16 -4.42
CA GLY A 120 -7.70 -14.61 -3.02
C GLY A 120 -7.25 -13.51 -2.04
N LEU A 121 -6.77 -13.92 -0.87
CA LEU A 121 -6.25 -13.03 0.19
C LEU A 121 -7.18 -11.85 0.49
N GLU A 122 -6.74 -10.60 0.27
CA GLU A 122 -7.54 -9.40 0.54
C GLU A 122 -8.82 -9.35 -0.30
N SER A 123 -8.82 -9.91 -1.52
CA SER A 123 -10.00 -9.96 -2.39
C SER A 123 -11.07 -10.92 -1.90
N ALA A 124 -10.70 -11.94 -1.11
CA ALA A 124 -11.69 -12.83 -0.52
C ALA A 124 -12.58 -12.08 0.48
N ALA A 125 -11.97 -11.16 1.25
CA ALA A 125 -12.69 -10.29 2.18
C ALA A 125 -13.29 -9.05 1.50
N ARG A 126 -12.69 -8.58 0.39
CA ARG A 126 -13.04 -7.30 -0.26
C ARG A 126 -13.06 -7.46 -1.80
N PRO A 127 -14.07 -8.14 -2.39
CA PRO A 127 -14.04 -8.55 -3.80
C PRO A 127 -13.91 -7.41 -4.84
N HIS A 128 -14.38 -6.22 -4.52
CA HIS A 128 -14.31 -5.03 -5.37
C HIS A 128 -13.00 -4.24 -5.21
N PHE A 129 -12.21 -4.52 -4.18
CA PHE A 129 -11.12 -3.66 -3.72
C PHE A 129 -10.07 -3.40 -4.80
N PHE A 130 -9.49 -4.46 -5.41
CA PHE A 130 -8.41 -4.25 -6.39
C PHE A 130 -8.88 -3.72 -7.73
N ASN A 131 -10.16 -3.85 -8.10
CA ASN A 131 -10.68 -3.17 -9.29
C ASN A 131 -10.69 -1.64 -9.05
N GLY A 132 -11.12 -1.23 -7.86
CA GLY A 132 -11.07 0.17 -7.43
C GLY A 132 -9.65 0.72 -7.34
N VAL A 133 -8.72 -0.05 -6.77
CA VAL A 133 -7.28 0.31 -6.71
C VAL A 133 -6.69 0.40 -8.12
N ALA A 134 -6.86 -0.62 -8.96
CA ALA A 134 -6.28 -0.64 -10.30
C ALA A 134 -6.78 0.54 -11.14
N THR A 135 -8.08 0.81 -11.07
CA THR A 135 -8.70 1.94 -11.78
C THR A 135 -8.11 3.27 -11.32
N VAL A 136 -8.09 3.55 -10.01
CA VAL A 136 -7.58 4.85 -9.51
C VAL A 136 -6.08 5.00 -9.76
N VAL A 137 -5.28 3.95 -9.58
CA VAL A 137 -3.84 3.99 -9.76
C VAL A 137 -3.49 4.19 -11.23
N ALA A 138 -4.13 3.48 -12.17
CA ALA A 138 -3.94 3.72 -13.60
C ALA A 138 -4.23 5.17 -13.99
N LYS A 139 -5.30 5.75 -13.43
CA LYS A 139 -5.64 7.17 -13.64
C LYS A 139 -4.57 8.11 -13.10
N LEU A 140 -4.15 7.93 -11.85
CA LEU A 140 -3.14 8.78 -11.22
C LEU A 140 -1.81 8.69 -11.98
N LEU A 141 -1.38 7.48 -12.37
CA LEU A 141 -0.17 7.28 -13.17
C LEU A 141 -0.27 7.96 -14.55
N ASN A 142 -1.42 7.92 -15.23
CA ASN A 142 -1.61 8.65 -16.49
C ASN A 142 -1.75 10.18 -16.32
N GLN A 143 -2.23 10.65 -15.18
CA GLN A 143 -2.36 12.07 -14.88
C GLN A 143 -1.00 12.69 -14.55
N VAL A 144 -0.20 12.02 -13.71
CA VAL A 144 1.13 12.44 -13.28
C VAL A 144 2.21 12.09 -14.30
N ARG A 145 2.13 10.92 -14.95
CA ARG A 145 3.18 10.36 -15.82
C ARG A 145 4.57 10.43 -15.19
N PRO A 146 4.77 9.82 -14.01
CA PRO A 146 6.07 9.83 -13.36
C PRO A 146 7.04 8.86 -14.05
N ASP A 147 8.33 9.05 -13.82
CA ASP A 147 9.36 8.08 -14.22
C ASP A 147 9.37 6.90 -13.22
N VAL A 148 9.16 7.20 -11.93
CA VAL A 148 9.08 6.22 -10.84
C VAL A 148 7.83 6.46 -9.99
N ALA A 149 7.15 5.39 -9.56
CA ALA A 149 6.13 5.46 -8.51
C ALA A 149 6.46 4.52 -7.34
N VAL A 150 6.33 5.03 -6.12
CA VAL A 150 6.74 4.32 -4.90
C VAL A 150 5.52 3.89 -4.09
N PHE A 151 5.45 2.60 -3.75
CA PHE A 151 4.37 2.00 -2.97
C PHE A 151 4.94 1.19 -1.80
N GLY A 152 4.27 1.24 -0.65
CA GLY A 152 4.71 0.53 0.56
C GLY A 152 4.48 -0.98 0.48
N GLU A 153 5.45 -1.77 0.96
CA GLU A 153 5.37 -3.23 1.04
C GLU A 153 4.36 -3.73 2.07
N LYS A 154 3.88 -2.88 2.99
CA LYS A 154 2.85 -3.24 3.96
C LYS A 154 1.62 -3.82 3.26
N ASP A 155 1.20 -3.21 2.17
CA ASP A 155 0.09 -3.64 1.33
C ASP A 155 0.64 -4.47 0.15
N TYR A 156 1.35 -5.57 0.45
CA TYR A 156 2.16 -6.32 -0.53
C TYR A 156 1.36 -6.84 -1.74
N GLN A 157 0.13 -7.32 -1.51
CA GLN A 157 -0.76 -7.72 -2.60
C GLN A 157 -1.09 -6.54 -3.52
N GLN A 158 -1.34 -5.36 -2.95
CA GLN A 158 -1.57 -4.14 -3.71
C GLN A 158 -0.34 -3.79 -4.57
N LEU A 159 0.86 -3.86 -4.00
CA LEU A 159 2.11 -3.59 -4.72
C LEU A 159 2.26 -4.52 -5.93
N LEU A 160 1.97 -5.83 -5.79
CA LEU A 160 2.06 -6.77 -6.91
C LEU A 160 0.97 -6.57 -7.96
N VAL A 161 -0.26 -6.23 -7.53
CA VAL A 161 -1.34 -5.82 -8.45
C VAL A 161 -0.92 -4.60 -9.27
N ILE A 162 -0.29 -3.60 -8.65
CA ILE A 162 0.13 -2.36 -9.33
C ILE A 162 1.32 -2.61 -10.25
N ARG A 163 2.28 -3.45 -9.85
CA ARG A 163 3.37 -3.90 -10.75
C ARG A 163 2.82 -4.61 -11.98
N GLN A 164 1.88 -5.53 -11.78
CA GLN A 164 1.21 -6.25 -12.88
C GLN A 164 0.46 -5.28 -13.79
N LEU A 165 -0.31 -4.33 -13.23
CA LEU A 165 -1.02 -3.30 -13.95
C LEU A 165 -0.10 -2.43 -14.81
N ALA A 166 1.01 -1.94 -14.24
CA ALA A 166 1.97 -1.10 -14.95
C ALA A 166 2.64 -1.83 -16.11
N ARG A 167 2.96 -3.11 -15.91
CA ARG A 167 3.53 -4.00 -16.93
C ARG A 167 2.53 -4.29 -18.05
N ASP A 168 1.32 -4.73 -17.71
CA ASP A 168 0.34 -5.20 -18.69
C ASP A 168 -0.25 -4.08 -19.55
N LEU A 169 -0.26 -2.84 -19.04
CA LEU A 169 -0.77 -1.67 -19.76
C LEU A 169 0.34 -0.78 -20.33
N ASP A 170 1.59 -1.27 -20.36
CA ASP A 170 2.75 -0.55 -20.91
C ASP A 170 2.88 0.88 -20.38
N LEU A 171 2.65 1.09 -19.08
CA LEU A 171 2.52 2.44 -18.50
C LEU A 171 3.84 3.23 -18.46
N GLY A 172 4.98 2.57 -18.72
CA GLY A 172 6.30 3.21 -18.78
C GLY A 172 6.75 3.86 -17.47
N VAL A 173 6.32 3.29 -16.33
CA VAL A 173 6.67 3.75 -14.98
C VAL A 173 7.29 2.61 -14.19
N ASP A 174 8.40 2.90 -13.50
CA ASP A 174 9.05 1.96 -12.61
C ASP A 174 8.39 1.94 -11.23
N ILE A 175 7.88 0.77 -10.82
CA ILE A 175 7.18 0.60 -9.53
C ILE A 175 8.15 0.12 -8.45
N ILE A 176 8.56 1.05 -7.58
CA ILE A 176 9.50 0.80 -6.48
C ILE A 176 8.74 0.42 -5.20
N ALA A 177 9.25 -0.61 -4.52
CA ALA A 177 8.79 -1.02 -3.21
C ALA A 177 9.49 -0.22 -2.12
N GLY A 178 8.73 0.40 -1.22
CA GLY A 178 9.24 0.97 0.02
C GLY A 178 8.99 0.04 1.19
N GLU A 179 10.02 -0.21 2.00
CA GLU A 179 9.93 -1.11 3.16
C GLU A 179 8.83 -0.69 4.15
N THR A 180 8.20 -1.67 4.79
CA THR A 180 7.22 -1.43 5.85
C THR A 180 7.89 -0.75 7.05
N VAL A 181 7.57 0.51 7.28
CA VAL A 181 7.96 1.22 8.51
C VAL A 181 7.13 0.73 9.68
N ARG A 182 7.78 0.52 10.82
CA ARG A 182 7.20 -0.10 12.01
C ARG A 182 7.38 0.78 13.25
N GLU A 183 6.48 0.62 14.20
CA GLU A 183 6.68 1.08 15.57
C GLU A 183 7.75 0.24 16.28
N ARG A 184 8.22 0.69 17.45
CA ARG A 184 9.33 0.05 18.18
C ARG A 184 9.08 -1.41 18.52
N ASP A 185 7.83 -1.79 18.72
CA ASP A 185 7.40 -3.15 19.03
C ASP A 185 7.08 -4.01 17.80
N GLY A 186 7.33 -3.48 16.59
CA GLY A 186 7.19 -4.20 15.33
C GLY A 186 5.85 -4.02 14.63
N LEU A 187 4.87 -3.34 15.25
CA LEU A 187 3.59 -3.03 14.60
C LEU A 187 3.82 -2.21 13.32
N ALA A 188 3.32 -2.68 12.19
CA ALA A 188 3.34 -1.92 10.95
C ALA A 188 2.55 -0.61 11.11
N LEU A 189 3.14 0.51 10.69
CA LEU A 189 2.47 1.81 10.73
C LEU A 189 1.27 1.82 9.78
N SER A 190 0.13 2.25 10.31
CA SER A 190 -1.13 2.36 9.58
C SER A 190 -1.97 3.47 10.17
N SER A 191 -2.68 4.23 9.33
CA SER A 191 -3.69 5.20 9.79
C SER A 191 -4.76 4.55 10.67
N ARG A 192 -5.06 3.27 10.42
CA ARG A 192 -6.04 2.47 11.17
C ARG A 192 -5.56 2.05 12.57
N ASN A 193 -4.28 2.22 12.92
CA ASN A 193 -3.81 1.92 14.28
C ASN A 193 -4.47 2.84 15.32
N ALA A 194 -4.96 4.02 14.92
CA ALA A 194 -5.69 4.95 15.78
C ALA A 194 -7.02 4.38 16.33
N TYR A 195 -7.53 3.28 15.74
CA TYR A 195 -8.76 2.62 16.17
C TYR A 195 -8.53 1.55 17.24
N LEU A 196 -7.28 1.21 17.55
CA LEU A 196 -6.95 0.19 18.55
C LEU A 196 -7.15 0.75 19.96
N SER A 197 -7.75 -0.04 20.86
CA SER A 197 -7.69 0.23 22.30
C SER A 197 -6.25 0.08 22.81
N ALA A 198 -5.96 0.53 24.04
CA ALA A 198 -4.64 0.37 24.63
C ALA A 198 -4.21 -1.10 24.72
N ASP A 199 -5.14 -1.99 25.09
CA ASP A 199 -4.91 -3.44 25.19
C ASP A 199 -4.72 -4.08 23.81
N ASP A 200 -5.54 -3.70 22.82
CA ASP A 200 -5.37 -4.16 21.44
C ASP A 200 -4.04 -3.71 20.86
N ARG A 201 -3.65 -2.46 21.11
CA ARG A 201 -2.38 -1.91 20.64
C ARG A 201 -1.21 -2.72 21.15
N GLN A 202 -1.19 -3.12 22.43
CA GLN A 202 -0.11 -3.97 22.97
C GLN A 202 -0.04 -5.35 22.28
N ARG A 203 -1.19 -5.94 21.95
CA ARG A 203 -1.25 -7.24 21.23
C ARG A 203 -0.83 -7.13 19.77
N ALA A 204 -1.12 -6.00 19.11
CA ALA A 204 -0.95 -5.82 17.67
C ALA A 204 0.48 -6.04 17.17
N GLY A 205 1.51 -5.64 17.93
CA GLY A 205 2.93 -5.82 17.57
C GLY A 205 3.34 -7.30 17.41
N ARG A 206 2.61 -8.23 18.05
CA ARG A 206 2.89 -9.67 18.01
C ARG A 206 2.77 -10.27 16.60
N LEU A 207 1.97 -9.65 15.72
CA LEU A 207 1.77 -10.14 14.35
C LEU A 207 3.10 -10.22 13.60
N ASN A 208 3.93 -9.18 13.69
CA ASN A 208 5.23 -9.18 13.03
C ASN A 208 6.16 -10.28 13.54
N GLN A 209 6.12 -10.55 14.85
CA GLN A 209 6.93 -11.59 15.46
C GLN A 209 6.54 -12.98 14.95
N ILE A 210 5.22 -13.26 14.89
CA ILE A 210 4.70 -14.53 14.36
C ILE A 210 5.12 -14.73 12.90
N LEU A 211 5.00 -13.69 12.06
CA LEU A 211 5.38 -13.77 10.65
C LEU A 211 6.88 -13.99 10.45
N LYS A 212 7.73 -13.34 11.26
CA LYS A 212 9.18 -13.57 11.26
C LYS A 212 9.55 -14.98 11.70
N GLN A 213 8.87 -15.51 12.71
CA GLN A 213 9.08 -16.89 13.17
C GLN A 213 8.68 -17.89 12.08
N CYS A 214 7.58 -17.66 11.38
CA CYS A 214 7.18 -18.45 10.22
C CYS A 214 8.24 -18.40 9.11
N ALA A 215 8.70 -17.20 8.75
CA ALA A 215 9.74 -17.03 7.73
C ALA A 215 11.06 -17.72 8.11
N ALA A 216 11.48 -17.63 9.37
CA ALA A 216 12.67 -18.31 9.88
C ALA A 216 12.51 -19.84 9.83
N ALA A 217 11.38 -20.38 10.26
CA ALA A 217 11.10 -21.82 10.19
C ALA A 217 11.16 -22.36 8.74
N LEU A 218 10.64 -21.59 7.77
CA LEU A 218 10.74 -21.92 6.35
C LEU A 218 12.20 -21.95 5.88
N ALA A 219 13.00 -20.95 6.27
CA ALA A 219 14.43 -20.88 5.95
C ALA A 219 15.22 -22.05 6.57
N ASP A 220 14.84 -22.47 7.77
CA ASP A 220 15.43 -23.62 8.48
C ASP A 220 14.98 -24.99 7.91
N GLY A 221 14.11 -24.99 6.89
CA GLY A 221 13.71 -26.18 6.14
C GLY A 221 12.46 -26.88 6.65
N GLN A 222 11.68 -26.25 7.54
CA GLN A 222 10.33 -26.73 7.88
C GLN A 222 9.42 -26.68 6.64
N SER A 223 8.46 -27.60 6.54
CA SER A 223 7.54 -27.58 5.39
C SER A 223 6.62 -26.36 5.44
N ILE A 224 6.19 -25.90 4.26
CA ILE A 224 5.27 -24.77 4.12
C ILE A 224 3.99 -25.00 4.93
N ALA A 225 3.38 -26.18 4.84
CA ALA A 225 2.16 -26.50 5.60
C ALA A 225 2.39 -26.41 7.12
N GLN A 226 3.49 -26.97 7.62
CA GLN A 226 3.80 -26.98 9.05
C GLN A 226 4.07 -25.56 9.56
N ALA A 227 4.94 -24.78 8.90
CA ALA A 227 5.28 -23.43 9.32
C ALA A 227 4.05 -22.50 9.30
N ARG A 228 3.22 -22.61 8.25
CA ARG A 228 1.96 -21.86 8.13
C ARG A 228 0.98 -22.24 9.24
N GLN A 229 0.83 -23.53 9.54
CA GLN A 229 -0.08 -23.99 10.60
C GLN A 229 0.34 -23.47 11.97
N THR A 230 1.63 -23.54 12.31
CA THR A 230 2.16 -22.99 13.58
C THR A 230 1.90 -21.48 13.67
N ALA A 231 2.12 -20.73 12.58
CA ALA A 231 1.84 -19.30 12.55
C ALA A 231 0.34 -19.00 12.71
N PHE A 232 -0.53 -19.80 12.08
CA PHE A 232 -1.98 -19.67 12.20
C PHE A 232 -2.46 -19.90 13.64
N GLU A 233 -1.96 -20.93 14.32
CA GLU A 233 -2.27 -21.21 15.73
C GLU A 233 -1.78 -20.10 16.66
N ALA A 234 -0.58 -19.58 16.43
CA ALA A 234 -0.06 -18.43 17.18
C ALA A 234 -0.91 -17.17 16.98
N CYS A 235 -1.45 -16.96 15.78
CA CYS A 235 -2.40 -15.88 15.51
C CYS A 235 -3.74 -16.12 16.24
N LEU A 236 -4.30 -17.33 16.20
CA LEU A 236 -5.53 -17.65 16.93
C LEU A 236 -5.42 -17.43 18.44
N ALA A 237 -4.23 -17.67 19.02
CA ALA A 237 -3.99 -17.43 20.44
C ALA A 237 -3.75 -15.95 20.79
N GLY A 238 -3.41 -15.10 19.82
CA GLY A 238 -3.00 -13.71 20.04
C GLY A 238 -4.03 -12.66 19.61
N PHE A 239 -4.98 -13.01 18.75
CA PHE A 239 -5.91 -12.11 18.08
C PHE A 239 -7.35 -12.61 18.22
N ASP A 240 -8.33 -11.71 18.07
CA ASP A 240 -9.74 -12.06 18.30
C ASP A 240 -10.32 -12.89 17.14
N SER A 241 -9.76 -12.74 15.93
CA SER A 241 -10.00 -13.64 14.80
C SER A 241 -8.88 -13.54 13.76
N VAL A 242 -8.78 -14.57 12.93
CA VAL A 242 -7.78 -14.69 11.85
C VAL A 242 -8.52 -14.89 10.54
N ASP A 243 -8.35 -13.95 9.61
CA ASP A 243 -8.93 -14.06 8.26
C ASP A 243 -8.08 -15.04 7.43
N TYR A 244 -6.75 -14.89 7.48
CA TYR A 244 -5.81 -15.84 6.86
C TYR A 244 -4.40 -15.71 7.43
N VAL A 245 -3.62 -16.79 7.29
CA VAL A 245 -2.15 -16.82 7.31
C VAL A 245 -1.72 -17.69 6.13
N GLU A 246 -0.98 -17.11 5.20
CA GLU A 246 -0.66 -17.73 3.90
C GLU A 246 0.82 -17.57 3.56
N VAL A 247 1.38 -18.55 2.83
CA VAL A 247 2.73 -18.48 2.26
C VAL A 247 2.58 -18.56 0.75
N ARG A 248 2.97 -17.50 0.04
CA ARG A 248 2.74 -17.35 -1.40
C ARG A 248 4.03 -17.02 -2.14
N CYS A 249 4.09 -17.31 -3.42
CA CYS A 249 5.22 -16.90 -4.27
C CYS A 249 5.45 -15.39 -4.15
N ALA A 250 6.70 -14.96 -3.91
CA ALA A 250 7.01 -13.55 -3.63
C ALA A 250 6.74 -12.60 -4.80
N THR A 251 6.71 -13.10 -6.04
CA THR A 251 6.55 -12.28 -7.25
C THR A 251 5.15 -12.35 -7.85
N SER A 252 4.45 -13.48 -7.74
CA SER A 252 3.14 -13.71 -8.37
C SER A 252 1.97 -13.85 -7.41
N LEU A 253 2.23 -14.11 -6.12
CA LEU A 253 1.26 -14.57 -5.12
C LEU A 253 0.53 -15.88 -5.45
N ALA A 254 1.04 -16.63 -6.42
CA ALA A 254 0.57 -17.97 -6.68
C ALA A 254 0.75 -18.86 -5.43
N GLU A 255 -0.12 -19.85 -5.30
CA GLU A 255 0.02 -20.91 -4.31
C GLU A 255 1.31 -21.68 -4.57
N LEU A 256 1.99 -22.02 -3.48
CA LEU A 256 3.17 -22.87 -3.51
C LEU A 256 2.72 -24.28 -3.11
N ALA A 257 3.29 -25.29 -3.78
CA ALA A 257 3.09 -26.67 -3.36
C ALA A 257 3.66 -26.87 -1.95
N ASP A 258 3.05 -27.77 -1.16
CA ASP A 258 3.63 -28.12 0.13
C ASP A 258 4.99 -28.82 -0.04
N GLY A 259 5.84 -28.70 0.97
CA GLY A 259 7.22 -29.12 0.95
C GLY A 259 8.14 -28.06 1.53
N ARG A 260 9.45 -28.26 1.34
CA ARG A 260 10.45 -27.26 1.72
C ARG A 260 10.39 -26.09 0.75
N LEU A 261 10.65 -24.89 1.27
CA LEU A 261 10.71 -23.70 0.45
C LEU A 261 11.92 -23.76 -0.50
N ASP A 262 11.67 -23.66 -1.81
CA ASP A 262 12.69 -23.72 -2.87
C ASP A 262 12.76 -22.42 -3.71
N THR A 263 11.84 -21.48 -3.47
CA THR A 263 11.74 -20.19 -4.16
C THR A 263 11.43 -19.07 -3.16
N PRO A 264 11.80 -17.81 -3.43
CA PRO A 264 11.39 -16.68 -2.59
C PRO A 264 9.86 -16.62 -2.41
N ALA A 265 9.44 -16.49 -1.16
CA ALA A 265 8.05 -16.41 -0.76
C ALA A 265 7.75 -15.20 0.11
N ARG A 266 6.45 -14.94 0.28
CA ARG A 266 5.92 -13.97 1.23
C ARG A 266 4.99 -14.71 2.20
N VAL A 267 5.25 -14.56 3.49
CA VAL A 267 4.28 -14.93 4.54
C VAL A 267 3.37 -13.72 4.73
N LEU A 268 2.06 -13.90 4.55
CA LEU A 268 1.06 -12.84 4.68
C LEU A 268 0.03 -13.24 5.73
N ALA A 269 -0.47 -12.27 6.49
CA ALA A 269 -1.58 -12.50 7.40
C ALA A 269 -2.52 -11.31 7.48
N ALA A 270 -3.79 -11.62 7.74
CA ALA A 270 -4.80 -10.67 8.15
C ALA A 270 -5.52 -11.17 9.40
N VAL A 271 -5.58 -10.32 10.42
CA VAL A 271 -6.13 -10.64 11.76
C VAL A 271 -6.97 -9.48 12.27
N ARG A 272 -7.79 -9.71 13.31
CA ARG A 272 -8.64 -8.67 13.91
C ARG A 272 -8.39 -8.52 15.41
N LEU A 273 -8.42 -7.26 15.85
CA LEU A 273 -8.46 -6.85 17.25
C LEU A 273 -9.60 -5.85 17.44
N GLY A 274 -10.62 -6.25 18.19
CA GLY A 274 -11.90 -5.55 18.25
C GLY A 274 -12.48 -5.35 16.85
N LYS A 275 -12.66 -4.08 16.46
CA LYS A 275 -13.17 -3.70 15.13
C LYS A 275 -12.06 -3.51 14.09
N THR A 276 -10.81 -3.47 14.51
CA THR A 276 -9.68 -3.14 13.65
C THR A 276 -9.15 -4.39 12.95
N ARG A 277 -9.12 -4.36 11.63
CA ARG A 277 -8.48 -5.39 10.80
C ARG A 277 -7.05 -4.98 10.48
N LEU A 278 -6.09 -5.78 10.92
CA LEU A 278 -4.67 -5.59 10.69
C LEU A 278 -4.21 -6.52 9.57
N ILE A 279 -3.28 -6.03 8.76
CA ILE A 279 -2.56 -6.84 7.79
C ILE A 279 -1.06 -6.63 8.01
N ASP A 280 -0.28 -7.68 7.79
CA ASP A 280 1.17 -7.59 7.76
C ASP A 280 1.73 -8.73 6.91
N ASN A 281 3.00 -8.63 6.55
CA ASN A 281 3.68 -9.62 5.76
C ASN A 281 5.20 -9.64 6.05
N CYS A 282 5.86 -10.73 5.71
CA CYS A 282 7.29 -10.92 5.86
C CYS A 282 7.86 -11.71 4.67
N ALA A 283 9.04 -11.32 4.19
CA ALA A 283 9.76 -12.10 3.19
C ALA A 283 10.28 -13.39 3.80
N ALA A 284 10.20 -14.49 3.06
CA ALA A 284 10.84 -15.76 3.38
C ALA A 284 11.68 -16.19 2.18
N THR A 285 12.94 -16.51 2.40
CA THR A 285 13.85 -17.00 1.37
C THR A 285 14.27 -18.43 1.70
N PRO A 286 14.46 -19.30 0.69
CA PRO A 286 15.10 -20.59 0.89
C PRO A 286 16.47 -20.43 1.56
N SER A 287 16.91 -21.48 2.27
CA SER A 287 18.29 -21.61 2.76
C SER A 287 19.31 -21.74 1.63
#